data_AF-A0A9X2K4Y5-F1
#
_entry.id   AF-A0A9X2K4Y5-F1
#
_cell.length_a   1.000
_cell.length_b   1.000
_cell.length_c   1.000
_cell.angle_alpha   90.00
_cell.angle_beta   90.00
_cell.angle_gamma   90.00
#
_symmetry.space_group_name_H-M   'P 1'
#
loop_
_entity.id
_entity.type
_entity.pdbx_description
1 polymer ?
#
loop_
_entity_poly.entity_id
_entity_poly.type
_entity_poly.pdbx_seq_one_letter_code
_entity_poly.pdbx_strand_id
1 'polypeptide(L)'
;MRARQLSRRAFLAAGGALLASGTAALTACTGSEPPQPPAAPPSDSPETVLLKGLVAEKERTIALYSSLIAGGAEKLVPFRDRHQAHLNELRKHIPAGSAPPSPSPSATASAGKASLSRLRELERAAAAERPRQLGGVSPGVAQLIASIGACEAAHAVALPRSL
;
A
#
# COMPACT_ATOMS: atom_id res chain seq x y z
N MET A 1 -21.08 3.56 40.41
CA MET A 1 -19.96 3.90 41.33
C MET A 1 -18.68 3.25 40.82
N ARG A 2 -17.70 4.11 40.49
CA ARG A 2 -16.23 3.93 40.48
C ARG A 2 -15.54 2.98 39.47
N ALA A 3 -14.81 3.66 38.58
CA ALA A 3 -13.69 3.22 37.76
C ALA A 3 -12.48 2.69 38.56
N ARG A 4 -11.66 1.89 37.88
CA ARG A 4 -10.22 1.68 38.19
C ARG A 4 -9.50 1.58 36.84
N GLN A 5 -8.98 2.67 36.25
CA GLN A 5 -7.65 3.27 36.51
C GLN A 5 -6.55 2.21 36.60
N LEU A 6 -5.99 1.82 35.45
CA LEU A 6 -4.74 1.06 35.39
C LEU A 6 -3.55 2.03 35.45
N SER A 7 -2.66 1.66 36.37
CA SER A 7 -1.57 2.41 36.97
C SER A 7 -0.48 2.83 35.98
N ARG A 8 -0.11 4.12 36.00
CA ARG A 8 1.18 4.64 35.53
C ARG A 8 2.11 4.75 36.73
N ARG A 9 3.16 3.93 36.78
CA ARG A 9 4.33 3.97 37.68
C ARG A 9 5.20 2.78 37.31
N ALA A 10 6.53 2.78 37.29
CA ALA A 10 7.59 3.78 37.39
C ALA A 10 8.85 2.92 37.31
N PHE A 11 9.84 3.22 36.46
CA PHE A 11 11.22 2.74 36.68
C PHE A 11 12.20 3.77 36.14
N LEU A 12 12.46 4.77 36.98
CA LEU A 12 13.71 5.52 37.03
C LEU A 12 14.45 4.97 38.25
N ALA A 13 15.53 4.22 38.05
CA ALA A 13 16.52 3.93 39.09
C ALA A 13 17.75 3.23 38.49
N ALA A 14 18.76 4.02 38.13
CA ALA A 14 20.15 3.57 38.15
C ALA A 14 21.03 4.82 38.36
N GLY A 15 21.21 5.18 39.63
CA GLY A 15 22.25 6.09 40.06
C GLY A 15 23.54 5.32 40.34
N GLY A 16 24.67 5.96 40.12
CA GLY A 16 26.00 5.45 40.46
C GLY A 16 27.07 6.44 40.03
N ALA A 17 27.36 7.40 40.90
CA ALA A 17 28.37 8.43 40.75
C ALA A 17 29.81 7.87 40.78
N LEU A 18 30.75 8.56 40.13
CA LEU A 18 32.15 8.67 40.55
C LEU A 18 32.76 9.96 39.99
N LEU A 19 33.17 10.84 40.89
CA LEU A 19 33.91 12.08 40.64
C LEU A 19 35.40 11.77 40.46
N ALA A 20 36.04 12.34 39.45
CA ALA A 20 37.48 12.57 39.44
C ALA A 20 37.83 13.81 38.60
N SER A 21 38.44 14.78 39.27
CA SER A 21 38.97 16.05 38.77
C SER A 21 40.27 15.86 37.96
N GLY A 22 40.42 16.60 36.85
CA GLY A 22 41.69 16.73 36.11
C GLY A 22 41.68 17.96 35.20
N THR A 23 42.70 18.81 35.35
CA THR A 23 42.89 20.12 34.72
C THR A 23 43.43 20.07 33.28
N ALA A 24 42.92 20.98 32.44
CA ALA A 24 43.54 21.71 31.31
C ALA A 24 44.34 20.97 30.21
N ALA A 25 43.86 21.07 28.96
CA ALA A 25 44.65 21.46 27.79
C ALA A 25 43.73 21.81 26.59
N LEU A 26 43.81 23.06 26.11
CA LEU A 26 43.27 23.48 24.82
C LEU A 26 44.12 22.84 23.71
N THR A 27 43.57 21.88 22.98
CA THR A 27 44.09 21.50 21.67
C THR A 27 42.92 21.40 20.70
N ALA A 28 42.86 22.37 19.80
CA ALA A 28 41.99 22.36 18.64
C ALA A 28 42.48 21.27 17.68
N CYS A 29 41.87 20.09 17.75
CA CYS A 29 41.91 19.14 16.65
C CYS A 29 40.63 19.37 15.84
N THR A 30 40.77 19.89 14.63
CA THR A 30 39.69 19.92 13.64
C THR A 30 39.37 18.48 13.27
N GLY A 31 38.57 17.81 14.11
CA GLY A 31 37.96 16.55 13.77
C GLY A 31 37.04 16.81 12.60
N SER A 32 37.42 16.33 11.42
CA SER A 32 36.51 16.22 10.29
C SER A 32 35.35 15.35 10.75
N GLU A 33 34.25 15.99 11.14
CA GLU A 33 32.99 15.32 11.38
C GLU A 33 32.66 14.56 10.08
N PRO A 34 32.54 13.22 10.12
CA PRO A 34 32.10 12.48 8.94
C PRO A 34 30.79 13.10 8.48
N PRO A 35 30.62 13.42 7.18
CA PRO A 35 29.39 14.02 6.70
C PRO A 35 28.22 13.14 7.16
N GLN A 36 27.35 13.73 7.98
CA GLN A 36 26.17 13.05 8.50
C GLN A 36 25.41 12.48 7.28
N PRO A 37 25.21 11.16 7.19
CA PRO A 37 24.52 10.59 6.05
C PRO A 37 23.15 11.26 5.93
N PRO A 38 22.71 11.60 4.69
CA PRO A 38 21.45 12.29 4.50
C PRO A 38 20.33 11.47 5.16
N ALA A 39 19.46 12.17 5.90
CA ALA A 39 18.36 11.55 6.62
C ALA A 39 17.53 10.70 5.65
N ALA A 40 17.22 9.46 6.04
CA ALA A 40 16.37 8.58 5.26
C ALA A 40 15.01 9.28 5.01
N PRO A 41 14.44 9.15 3.80
CA PRO A 41 13.14 9.74 3.52
C PRO A 41 12.08 9.19 4.49
N PRO A 42 11.09 10.00 4.88
CA PRO A 42 10.04 9.54 5.77
C PRO A 42 9.28 8.37 5.15
N SER A 43 8.98 7.36 5.95
CA SER A 43 8.16 6.21 5.52
C SER A 43 6.73 6.65 5.20
N ASP A 44 6.13 6.04 4.19
CA ASP A 44 4.73 6.27 3.82
C ASP A 44 3.76 5.97 4.98
N SER A 45 2.63 6.67 5.01
CA SER A 45 1.53 6.31 5.93
C SER A 45 0.91 4.95 5.55
N PRO A 46 0.25 4.25 6.49
CA PRO A 46 -0.44 2.99 6.19
C PRO A 46 -1.47 3.10 5.05
N GLU A 47 -2.19 4.22 4.96
CA GLU A 47 -3.14 4.50 3.88
C GLU A 47 -2.42 4.65 2.53
N THR A 48 -1.29 5.35 2.49
CA THR A 48 -0.47 5.47 1.26
C THR A 48 0.09 4.11 0.82
N VAL A 49 0.53 3.27 1.75
CA VAL A 49 0.98 1.89 1.44
C VAL A 49 -0.16 1.08 0.83
N LEU A 50 -1.35 1.13 1.43
CA LEU A 50 -2.54 0.46 0.91
C LEU A 50 -2.92 0.96 -0.49
N LEU A 51 -2.95 2.28 -0.71
CA LEU A 51 -3.26 2.89 -2.01
C LEU A 51 -2.26 2.45 -3.09
N LYS A 52 -0.96 2.41 -2.78
CA LYS A 52 0.06 1.88 -3.70
C LYS A 52 -0.16 0.39 -4.03
N GLY A 53 -0.56 -0.40 -3.03
CA GLY A 53 -0.94 -1.81 -3.22
C GLY A 53 -2.12 -1.97 -4.17
N LEU A 54 -3.19 -1.19 -3.97
CA LEU A 54 -4.37 -1.17 -4.84
C LEU A 54 -4.03 -0.73 -6.26
N VAL A 55 -3.17 0.29 -6.43
CA VAL A 55 -2.67 0.72 -7.74
C VAL A 55 -1.96 -0.43 -8.46
N ALA A 56 -1.02 -1.10 -7.80
CA ALA A 56 -0.31 -2.24 -8.38
C ALA A 56 -1.25 -3.40 -8.75
N GLU A 57 -2.26 -3.67 -7.92
CA GLU A 57 -3.29 -4.68 -8.20
C GLU A 57 -4.13 -4.32 -9.44
N LYS A 58 -4.55 -3.04 -9.56
CA LYS A 58 -5.28 -2.55 -10.73
C LYS A 58 -4.45 -2.64 -12.01
N GLU A 59 -3.17 -2.26 -11.96
CA GLU A 59 -2.26 -2.37 -13.11
C GLU A 59 -2.12 -3.82 -13.59
N ARG A 60 -1.94 -4.78 -12.67
CA ARG A 60 -1.89 -6.22 -13.03
C ARG A 60 -3.19 -6.70 -13.64
N THR A 61 -4.33 -6.28 -13.10
CA THR A 61 -5.65 -6.64 -13.63
C THR A 61 -5.85 -6.08 -15.04
N ILE A 62 -5.51 -4.80 -15.26
CA ILE A 62 -5.58 -4.14 -16.57
C ILE A 62 -4.67 -4.85 -17.59
N ALA A 63 -3.47 -5.27 -17.18
CA ALA A 63 -2.55 -6.01 -18.05
C ALA A 63 -3.16 -7.35 -18.50
N LEU A 64 -3.83 -8.09 -17.61
CA LEU A 64 -4.51 -9.34 -17.95
C LEU A 64 -5.67 -9.11 -18.93
N TYR A 65 -6.52 -8.10 -18.68
CA TYR A 65 -7.57 -7.71 -19.62
C TYR A 65 -6.99 -7.35 -20.99
N SER A 66 -5.95 -6.51 -21.01
CA SER A 66 -5.28 -6.07 -22.24
C SER A 66 -4.67 -7.22 -23.02
N SER A 67 -4.12 -8.23 -22.33
CA SER A 67 -3.55 -9.41 -22.99
C SER A 67 -4.60 -10.25 -23.73
N LEU A 68 -5.80 -10.38 -23.17
CA LEU A 68 -6.91 -11.08 -23.84
C LEU A 68 -7.46 -10.23 -25.00
N ILE A 69 -7.59 -8.92 -24.81
CA ILE A 69 -8.04 -8.00 -25.86
C ILE A 69 -7.10 -8.07 -27.07
N ALA A 70 -5.78 -8.05 -26.83
CA ALA A 70 -4.78 -8.22 -27.90
C ALA A 70 -4.90 -9.58 -28.62
N GLY A 71 -5.49 -10.59 -27.98
CA GLY A 71 -5.83 -11.88 -28.57
C GLY A 71 -7.20 -11.95 -29.27
N GLY A 72 -7.90 -10.82 -29.45
CA GLY A 72 -9.18 -10.72 -30.14
C GLY A 72 -10.42 -10.60 -29.24
N ALA A 73 -10.23 -10.48 -27.91
CA ALA A 73 -11.33 -10.39 -26.94
C ALA A 73 -11.93 -8.98 -26.82
N GLU A 74 -12.35 -8.34 -27.91
CA GLU A 74 -12.77 -6.92 -27.91
C GLU A 74 -13.95 -6.61 -26.95
N LYS A 75 -14.80 -7.61 -26.67
CA LYS A 75 -15.90 -7.49 -25.70
C LYS A 75 -15.44 -7.16 -24.28
N LEU A 76 -14.15 -7.33 -23.99
CA LEU A 76 -13.55 -7.03 -22.69
C LEU A 76 -13.11 -5.57 -22.52
N VAL A 77 -13.10 -4.77 -23.59
CA VAL A 77 -12.67 -3.36 -23.56
C VAL A 77 -13.41 -2.53 -22.49
N PRO A 78 -14.76 -2.58 -22.38
CA PRO A 78 -15.47 -1.79 -21.37
C PRO A 78 -15.07 -2.12 -19.92
N PHE A 79 -14.75 -3.38 -19.64
CA PHE A 79 -14.31 -3.85 -18.32
C PHE A 79 -12.91 -3.32 -17.99
N ARG A 80 -11.97 -3.38 -18.96
CA ARG A 80 -10.63 -2.81 -18.84
C ARG A 80 -10.71 -1.31 -18.58
N ASP A 81 -11.53 -0.59 -19.33
CA ASP A 81 -11.65 0.87 -19.24
C ASP A 81 -12.20 1.29 -17.87
N ARG A 82 -13.11 0.49 -17.30
CA ARG A 82 -13.61 0.72 -15.95
C ARG A 82 -12.51 0.52 -14.89
N HIS A 83 -11.63 -0.46 -15.04
CA HIS A 83 -10.45 -0.59 -14.18
C HIS A 83 -9.47 0.57 -14.35
N GLN A 84 -9.27 1.06 -15.58
CA GLN A 84 -8.42 2.22 -15.84
C GLN A 84 -8.96 3.48 -15.15
N ALA A 85 -10.28 3.69 -15.17
CA ALA A 85 -10.91 4.80 -14.45
C ALA A 85 -10.64 4.73 -12.94
N HIS A 86 -10.78 3.55 -12.32
CA HIS A 86 -10.45 3.36 -10.91
C HIS A 86 -8.96 3.56 -10.61
N LEU A 87 -8.07 3.07 -11.48
CA LEU A 87 -6.63 3.28 -11.34
C LEU A 87 -6.29 4.78 -11.35
N ASN A 88 -6.89 5.54 -12.27
CA ASN A 88 -6.71 6.98 -12.35
C ASN A 88 -7.21 7.68 -11.09
N GLU A 89 -8.34 7.25 -10.52
CA GLU A 89 -8.87 7.81 -9.28
C GLU A 89 -7.96 7.51 -8.09
N LEU A 90 -7.55 6.25 -7.91
CA LEU A 90 -6.63 5.84 -6.84
C LEU A 90 -5.33 6.67 -6.83
N ARG A 91 -4.76 6.94 -8.01
CA ARG A 91 -3.54 7.74 -8.15
C ARG A 91 -3.68 9.18 -7.64
N LYS A 92 -4.88 9.76 -7.67
CA LYS A 92 -5.14 11.11 -7.13
C LYS A 92 -5.01 11.18 -5.61
N HIS A 93 -5.17 10.05 -4.92
CA HIS A 93 -5.08 9.96 -3.46
C HIS A 93 -3.66 9.69 -2.95
N ILE A 94 -2.69 9.42 -3.82
CA ILE A 94 -1.29 9.23 -3.42
C ILE A 94 -0.62 10.61 -3.29
N PRO A 95 -0.03 10.95 -2.12
CA PRO A 95 0.65 12.23 -1.94
C PRO A 95 1.79 12.43 -2.94
N ALA A 96 1.89 13.64 -3.50
CA ALA A 96 3.01 14.02 -4.36
C ALA A 96 4.35 13.83 -3.62
N GLY A 97 5.35 13.26 -4.30
CA GLY A 97 6.65 12.96 -3.69
C GLY A 97 6.73 11.64 -2.92
N SER A 98 5.63 10.87 -2.84
CA SER A 98 5.69 9.50 -2.34
C SER A 98 6.57 8.64 -3.25
N ALA A 99 7.62 8.03 -2.69
CA ALA A 99 8.51 7.16 -3.46
C ALA A 99 7.75 6.02 -4.13
N PRO A 100 8.14 5.54 -5.33
CA PRO A 100 7.50 4.36 -5.91
C PRO A 100 7.58 3.18 -4.94
N PRO A 101 6.57 2.29 -4.89
CA PRO A 101 6.63 1.14 -4.03
C PRO A 101 7.89 0.34 -4.36
N SER A 102 8.71 0.05 -3.33
CA SER A 102 9.81 -0.90 -3.50
C SER A 102 9.22 -2.25 -3.91
N PRO A 103 9.85 -2.99 -4.84
CA PRO A 103 9.34 -4.29 -5.26
C PRO A 103 9.32 -5.22 -4.04
N SER A 104 8.14 -5.40 -3.45
CA SER A 104 7.95 -6.36 -2.38
C SER A 104 7.84 -7.75 -3.01
N PRO A 105 8.60 -8.75 -2.54
CA PRO A 105 8.44 -10.12 -3.00
C PRO A 105 7.15 -10.65 -2.37
N SER A 106 6.00 -10.46 -3.02
CA SER A 106 4.76 -11.06 -2.55
C SER A 106 3.86 -11.48 -3.69
N ALA A 107 3.56 -12.78 -3.62
CA ALA A 107 2.78 -13.63 -4.50
C ALA A 107 3.27 -13.64 -5.95
N THR A 108 4.11 -14.64 -6.25
CA THR A 108 4.19 -15.28 -7.56
C THR A 108 2.77 -15.63 -7.99
N ALA A 109 2.08 -14.71 -8.67
CA ALA A 109 0.91 -15.05 -9.44
C ALA A 109 1.41 -16.11 -10.42
N SER A 110 1.02 -17.36 -10.20
CA SER A 110 1.30 -18.45 -11.13
C SER A 110 1.08 -17.91 -12.53
N ALA A 111 2.10 -17.98 -13.38
CA ALA A 111 2.09 -17.49 -14.76
C ALA A 111 1.18 -18.38 -15.63
N GLY A 112 -0.03 -18.63 -15.16
CA GLY A 112 -1.09 -19.28 -15.89
C GLY A 112 -1.53 -18.37 -17.03
N LYS A 113 -1.82 -18.99 -18.17
CA LYS A 113 -2.32 -18.30 -19.35
C LYS A 113 -3.55 -17.46 -18.98
N ALA A 114 -3.60 -16.22 -19.45
CA ALA A 114 -4.79 -15.39 -19.30
C ALA A 114 -6.02 -16.10 -19.87
N SER A 115 -7.12 -16.09 -19.11
CA SER A 115 -8.38 -16.75 -19.49
C SER A 115 -9.56 -16.04 -18.83
N LEU A 116 -10.76 -16.24 -19.38
CA LEU A 116 -12.00 -15.70 -18.81
C LEU A 116 -12.30 -16.25 -17.40
N SER A 117 -12.02 -17.54 -17.16
CA SER A 117 -12.20 -18.13 -15.84
C SER A 117 -11.27 -17.48 -14.82
N ARG A 118 -10.02 -17.21 -15.22
CA ARG A 118 -9.05 -16.51 -14.39
C ARG A 118 -9.46 -15.07 -14.10
N LEU A 119 -9.98 -14.33 -15.09
CA LEU A 119 -10.53 -12.99 -14.85
C LEU A 119 -11.68 -13.01 -13.85
N ARG A 120 -12.65 -13.94 -13.98
CA ARG A 120 -13.76 -14.06 -13.02
C ARG A 120 -13.29 -14.35 -11.60
N GLU A 121 -12.30 -15.23 -11.46
CA GLU A 121 -11.73 -15.56 -10.16
C GLU A 121 -11.03 -14.35 -9.53
N LEU A 122 -10.24 -13.62 -10.32
CA LEU A 122 -9.58 -12.40 -9.88
C LEU A 122 -10.57 -11.34 -9.42
N GLU A 123 -11.60 -11.06 -10.22
CA GLU A 123 -12.64 -10.08 -9.88
C GLU A 123 -13.37 -10.47 -8.58
N ARG A 124 -13.69 -11.75 -8.40
CA ARG A 124 -14.34 -12.24 -7.17
C ARG A 124 -13.41 -12.13 -5.95
N ALA A 125 -12.14 -12.50 -6.10
CA ALA A 125 -11.18 -12.44 -5.01
C ALA A 125 -10.92 -10.98 -4.59
N ALA A 126 -10.75 -10.09 -5.55
CA ALA A 126 -10.59 -8.66 -5.32
C ALA A 126 -11.81 -8.06 -4.59
N ALA A 127 -13.02 -8.34 -5.10
CA ALA A 127 -14.26 -7.87 -4.48
C ALA A 127 -14.45 -8.36 -3.04
N ALA A 128 -14.07 -9.61 -2.76
CA ALA A 128 -14.15 -10.19 -1.42
C ALA A 128 -13.16 -9.57 -0.43
N GLU A 129 -12.03 -9.04 -0.91
CA GLU A 129 -11.01 -8.42 -0.08
C GLU A 129 -11.34 -6.96 0.27
N ARG A 130 -12.03 -6.21 -0.61
CA ARG A 130 -12.30 -4.77 -0.41
C ARG A 130 -12.91 -4.40 0.93
N PRO A 131 -13.90 -5.13 1.50
CA PRO A 131 -14.46 -4.79 2.80
C PRO A 131 -13.43 -4.76 3.94
N ARG A 132 -12.39 -5.60 3.87
CA ARG A 132 -11.32 -5.66 4.89
C ARG A 132 -10.39 -4.45 4.84
N GLN A 133 -10.33 -3.79 3.68
CA GLN A 133 -9.45 -2.64 3.42
C GLN A 133 -10.11 -1.30 3.80
N LEU A 134 -11.36 -1.31 4.28
CA LEU A 134 -12.08 -0.10 4.67
C LEU A 134 -11.70 0.43 6.07
N GLY A 135 -11.07 -0.41 6.90
CA GLY A 135 -10.69 -0.04 8.26
C GLY A 135 -9.47 0.89 8.29
N GLY A 136 -9.57 2.01 9.01
CA GLY A 136 -8.43 2.89 9.27
C GLY A 136 -8.00 3.80 8.12
N VAL A 137 -8.76 3.84 7.02
CA VAL A 137 -8.58 4.81 5.92
C VAL A 137 -9.51 6.00 6.07
N SER A 138 -9.23 7.09 5.35
CA SER A 138 -10.09 8.25 5.31
C SER A 138 -11.47 7.94 4.67
N PRO A 139 -12.55 8.65 5.03
CA PRO A 139 -13.90 8.37 4.51
C PRO A 139 -14.00 8.37 2.98
N GLY A 140 -13.30 9.31 2.30
CA GLY A 140 -13.28 9.37 0.85
C GLY A 140 -12.60 8.16 0.21
N VAL A 141 -11.49 7.70 0.79
CA VAL A 141 -10.79 6.49 0.34
C VAL A 141 -11.62 5.23 0.62
N ALA A 142 -12.29 5.15 1.78
CA ALA A 142 -13.21 4.06 2.09
C ALA A 142 -14.33 3.96 1.05
N GLN A 143 -14.95 5.10 0.69
CA GLN A 143 -15.99 5.15 -0.34
C GLN A 143 -15.45 4.70 -1.70
N LEU A 144 -14.25 5.15 -2.08
CA LEU A 144 -13.61 4.73 -3.32
C LEU A 144 -13.37 3.21 -3.34
N ILE A 145 -12.77 2.64 -2.30
CA ILE A 145 -12.52 1.19 -2.17
C ILE A 145 -13.83 0.39 -2.25
N ALA A 146 -14.89 0.86 -1.58
CA ALA A 146 -16.20 0.22 -1.65
C ALA A 146 -16.78 0.25 -3.07
N SER A 147 -16.68 1.39 -3.76
CA SER A 147 -17.15 1.53 -5.16
C SER A 147 -16.38 0.61 -6.12
N ILE A 148 -15.08 0.44 -5.88
CA ILE A 148 -14.22 -0.47 -6.63
C ILE A 148 -14.68 -1.92 -6.40
N GLY A 149 -14.87 -2.33 -5.15
CA GLY A 149 -15.30 -3.68 -4.81
C GLY A 149 -16.67 -4.04 -5.38
N ALA A 150 -17.61 -3.09 -5.38
CA ALA A 150 -18.90 -3.27 -6.02
C ALA A 150 -18.78 -3.49 -7.54
N CYS A 151 -17.88 -2.74 -8.20
CA CYS A 151 -17.63 -2.91 -9.63
C CYS A 151 -16.97 -4.26 -9.94
N GLU A 152 -16.01 -4.69 -9.13
CA GLU A 152 -15.34 -5.99 -9.27
C GLU A 152 -16.35 -7.15 -9.08
N ALA A 153 -17.25 -7.03 -8.09
CA ALA A 153 -18.33 -8.00 -7.90
C ALA A 153 -19.26 -8.07 -9.13
N ALA A 154 -19.62 -6.92 -9.70
CA ALA A 154 -20.41 -6.85 -10.93
C ALA A 154 -19.66 -7.48 -12.13
N HIS A 155 -18.37 -7.23 -12.27
CA HIS A 155 -17.56 -7.83 -13.33
C HIS A 155 -17.49 -9.36 -13.20
N ALA A 156 -17.32 -9.88 -11.98
CA ALA A 156 -17.23 -11.32 -11.73
C ALA A 156 -18.44 -12.11 -12.27
N VAL A 157 -19.62 -11.47 -12.31
CA VAL A 157 -20.86 -12.06 -12.86
C VAL A 157 -21.14 -11.66 -14.31
N ALA A 158 -20.76 -10.45 -14.73
CA ALA A 158 -21.09 -9.90 -16.04
C ALA A 158 -20.12 -10.30 -17.17
N LEU A 159 -18.93 -10.81 -16.83
CA LEU A 159 -17.96 -11.26 -17.85
C LEU A 159 -18.56 -12.31 -18.80
N PRO A 160 -18.30 -12.21 -20.12
CA PRO A 160 -18.93 -13.04 -21.14
C PRO A 160 -18.53 -14.51 -20.97
N ARG A 161 -19.44 -15.43 -21.26
CA ARG A 161 -19.19 -16.89 -21.11
C ARG A 161 -18.06 -17.40 -22.00
N SER A 162 -17.86 -16.77 -23.15
CA SER A 162 -16.81 -17.05 -24.14
C SER A 162 -16.30 -15.74 -24.78
N LEU A 163 -15.09 -15.77 -25.34
CA LEU A 163 -14.47 -14.65 -26.05
C LEU A 163 -15.02 -14.56 -27.49
#